data_AF-A0A7D5EI10-F1
#
_entry.id   AF-A0A7D5EI10-F1
#
_cell.length_a   1.000
_cell.length_b   1.000
_cell.length_c   1.000
_cell.angle_alpha   90.00
_cell.angle_beta   90.00
_cell.angle_gamma   90.00
#
_symmetry.space_group_name_H-M   'P 1'
#
loop_
_entity.id
_entity.type
_entity.pdbx_description
1 polymer ?
#
loop_
_entity_poly.entity_id
_entity_poly.type
_entity_poly.pdbx_seq_one_letter_code
_entity_poly.pdbx_strand_id
1 'polypeptide(L)'
;MPLVDTILSALWGITLESWSLFLEMAPYLFLGFTVAGLLHIFVPEEKIIKYLGESAGKIRSSLNASLMGIPIPLCSCGVVPTALSLQKRGATKGATLSFLISTPETGVDSISITYALLDPIMTVFRPLATLITALSAGIAENFLGKEKRTVALNKTAENKIPLNNNLLMTQPTAACEDSSCSCHVPSDNTELSGSQRLKEGMKYAYVELLGDISKWLVFGIVIAGIISYAVPYEVVHTYLGGGILSMLVMLLVGIPLYICATASTPLAAAFIAKGMSPGTAFVFLLAGPATNAATITMVTKFLGKRSAVLYLTTIAVCSLIFGLVLDMIYFRLGVEAISIVGSASEILPAQVKIVFALILIPLMIYGIYKH
;
A
#
# COMPACT_ATOMS: atom_id res chain seq x y z
N MET A 1 -9.60 -43.01 -4.29
CA MET A 1 -10.13 -42.37 -3.06
C MET A 1 -9.09 -41.49 -2.36
N PRO A 2 -7.86 -41.93 -1.98
CA PRO A 2 -6.97 -41.08 -1.18
C PRO A 2 -6.51 -39.79 -1.88
N LEU A 3 -6.37 -39.80 -3.21
CA LEU A 3 -5.98 -38.62 -3.98
C LEU A 3 -7.10 -37.56 -4.04
N VAL A 4 -8.37 -37.99 -4.14
CA VAL A 4 -9.52 -37.08 -4.17
C VAL A 4 -9.71 -36.44 -2.80
N ASP A 5 -9.58 -37.22 -1.73
CA ASP A 5 -9.69 -36.72 -0.36
C ASP A 5 -8.55 -35.76 0.00
N THR A 6 -7.33 -36.00 -0.53
CA THR A 6 -6.18 -35.10 -0.36
C THR A 6 -6.35 -33.79 -1.13
N ILE A 7 -6.87 -33.85 -2.36
CA ILE A 7 -7.14 -32.64 -3.16
C ILE A 7 -8.28 -31.83 -2.52
N LEU A 8 -9.34 -32.51 -2.07
CA LEU A 8 -10.49 -31.85 -1.45
C LEU A 8 -10.12 -31.19 -0.12
N SER A 9 -9.30 -31.85 0.71
CA SER A 9 -8.80 -31.29 1.96
C SER A 9 -7.84 -30.11 1.74
N ALA A 10 -6.97 -30.20 0.72
CA ALA A 10 -6.08 -29.09 0.34
C ALA A 10 -6.88 -27.89 -0.16
N LEU A 11 -7.85 -28.10 -1.06
CA LEU A 11 -8.72 -27.02 -1.55
C LEU A 11 -9.52 -26.39 -0.41
N TRP A 12 -10.10 -27.19 0.48
CA TRP A 12 -10.83 -26.70 1.64
C TRP A 12 -9.91 -25.87 2.56
N GLY A 13 -8.71 -26.36 2.86
CA GLY A 13 -7.70 -25.64 3.64
C GLY A 13 -7.35 -24.28 3.03
N ILE A 14 -7.03 -24.25 1.73
CA ILE A 14 -6.72 -23.00 1.01
C ILE A 14 -7.89 -22.02 1.04
N THR A 15 -9.13 -22.51 0.87
CA THR A 15 -10.31 -21.64 0.91
C THR A 15 -10.56 -21.05 2.29
N LEU A 16 -10.36 -21.83 3.35
CA LEU A 16 -10.50 -21.35 4.73
C LEU A 16 -9.42 -20.33 5.08
N GLU A 17 -8.16 -20.58 4.69
CA GLU A 17 -7.07 -19.62 4.89
C GLU A 17 -7.31 -18.33 4.11
N SER A 18 -7.69 -18.43 2.84
CA SER A 18 -8.03 -17.26 2.01
C SER A 18 -9.19 -16.46 2.62
N TRP A 19 -10.19 -17.14 3.18
CA TRP A 19 -11.33 -16.50 3.86
C TRP A 19 -10.92 -15.82 5.16
N SER A 20 -10.10 -16.48 5.98
CA SER A 20 -9.55 -15.93 7.23
C SER A 20 -8.75 -14.65 6.94
N LEU A 21 -7.84 -14.74 5.97
CA LEU A 21 -7.04 -13.60 5.50
C LEU A 21 -7.94 -12.46 5.00
N PHE A 22 -8.99 -12.75 4.23
CA PHE A 22 -9.91 -11.72 3.75
C PHE A 22 -10.68 -11.05 4.91
N LEU A 23 -11.16 -11.81 5.89
CA LEU A 23 -11.84 -11.26 7.07
C LEU A 23 -10.92 -10.33 7.87
N GLU A 24 -9.65 -10.68 8.01
CA GLU A 24 -8.66 -9.80 8.65
C GLU A 24 -8.40 -8.54 7.83
N MET A 25 -8.32 -8.65 6.50
CA MET A 25 -8.07 -7.52 5.60
C MET A 25 -9.25 -6.56 5.47
N ALA A 26 -10.48 -7.07 5.52
CA ALA A 26 -11.70 -6.32 5.22
C ALA A 26 -11.81 -4.97 5.96
N PRO A 27 -11.67 -4.88 7.30
CA PRO A 27 -11.76 -3.59 8.01
C PRO A 27 -10.68 -2.59 7.56
N TYR A 28 -9.46 -3.07 7.32
CA TYR A 28 -8.36 -2.20 6.92
C TYR A 28 -8.43 -1.76 5.46
N LEU A 29 -8.89 -2.63 4.57
CA LEU A 29 -9.19 -2.30 3.19
C LEU A 29 -10.27 -1.22 3.15
N PHE A 30 -11.36 -1.40 3.89
CA PHE A 30 -12.42 -0.39 4.02
C PHE A 30 -11.86 0.96 4.52
N LEU A 31 -11.02 0.96 5.55
CA LEU A 31 -10.35 2.16 6.03
C LEU A 31 -9.45 2.78 4.95
N GLY A 32 -8.67 1.98 4.23
CA GLY A 32 -7.81 2.43 3.12
C GLY A 32 -8.59 3.08 1.98
N PHE A 33 -9.72 2.51 1.55
CA PHE A 33 -10.62 3.15 0.57
C PHE A 33 -11.19 4.44 1.10
N THR A 34 -11.64 4.46 2.35
CA THR A 34 -12.16 5.67 2.99
C THR A 34 -11.10 6.78 2.99
N VAL A 35 -9.87 6.48 3.40
CA VAL A 35 -8.76 7.44 3.36
C VAL A 35 -8.47 7.89 1.94
N ALA A 36 -8.46 7.00 0.94
CA ALA A 36 -8.28 7.39 -0.46
C ALA A 36 -9.39 8.33 -0.96
N GLY A 37 -10.65 8.09 -0.56
CA GLY A 37 -11.80 8.95 -0.85
C GLY A 37 -11.75 10.30 -0.14
N LEU A 38 -11.34 10.34 1.12
CA LEU A 38 -11.13 11.60 1.84
C LEU A 38 -9.97 12.38 1.21
N LEU A 39 -8.87 11.71 0.85
CA LEU A 39 -7.76 12.31 0.13
C LEU A 39 -8.24 12.88 -1.21
N HIS A 40 -9.25 12.26 -1.86
CA HIS A 40 -9.92 12.78 -3.07
C HIS A 40 -10.55 14.14 -2.89
N ILE A 41 -11.13 14.38 -1.72
CA ILE A 41 -11.88 15.60 -1.46
C ILE A 41 -10.99 16.68 -0.85
N PHE A 42 -10.10 16.30 0.06
CA PHE A 42 -9.33 17.23 0.90
C PHE A 42 -7.99 17.64 0.30
N VAL A 43 -7.38 16.79 -0.53
CA VAL A 43 -6.05 17.06 -1.08
C VAL A 43 -6.16 17.35 -2.58
N PRO A 44 -6.06 18.63 -2.98
CA PRO A 44 -6.13 19.02 -4.38
C PRO A 44 -4.95 18.43 -5.18
N GLU A 45 -5.21 18.07 -6.44
CA GLU A 45 -4.25 17.40 -7.31
C GLU A 45 -2.97 18.24 -7.52
N GLU A 46 -3.09 19.58 -7.53
CA GLU A 46 -1.95 20.48 -7.67
C GLU A 46 -0.97 20.34 -6.52
N LYS A 47 -1.45 20.09 -5.29
CA LYS A 47 -0.56 19.85 -4.13
C LYS A 47 0.14 18.50 -4.28
N ILE A 48 -0.56 17.46 -4.74
CA ILE A 48 0.04 16.14 -4.95
C ILE A 48 1.12 16.24 -6.02
N ILE A 49 0.84 16.88 -7.15
CA ILE A 49 1.83 17.07 -8.22
C ILE A 49 3.01 17.91 -7.71
N LYS A 50 2.76 19.01 -6.99
CA LYS A 50 3.81 19.91 -6.49
C LYS A 50 4.75 19.24 -5.47
N TYR A 51 4.24 18.37 -4.59
CA TYR A 51 5.05 17.77 -3.51
C TYR A 51 5.48 16.33 -3.78
N LEU A 52 4.69 15.56 -4.51
CA LEU A 52 4.88 14.13 -4.79
C LEU A 52 5.05 13.82 -6.28
N GLY A 53 4.75 14.75 -7.17
CA GLY A 53 4.93 14.59 -8.62
C GLY A 53 6.34 14.94 -9.10
N GLU A 54 6.54 14.93 -10.43
CA GLU A 54 7.83 15.22 -11.07
C GLU A 54 8.37 16.62 -10.73
N SER A 55 7.48 17.60 -10.53
CA SER A 55 7.84 19.00 -10.26
C SER A 55 8.52 19.19 -8.91
N ALA A 56 8.32 18.27 -7.96
CA ALA A 56 9.04 18.26 -6.68
C ALA A 56 10.53 17.87 -6.86
N GLY A 57 10.85 17.15 -7.94
CA GLY A 57 12.18 16.57 -8.20
C GLY A 57 12.29 15.12 -7.70
N LYS A 58 13.22 14.37 -8.32
CA LYS A 58 13.35 12.91 -8.17
C LYS A 58 13.54 12.43 -6.73
N ILE A 59 14.27 13.19 -5.91
CA ILE A 59 14.58 12.81 -4.52
C ILE A 59 13.53 13.37 -3.55
N ARG A 60 13.14 14.64 -3.70
CA ARG A 60 12.18 15.30 -2.81
C ARG A 60 10.79 14.67 -2.88
N SER A 61 10.37 14.24 -4.07
CA SER A 61 9.13 13.49 -4.26
C SER A 61 9.08 12.23 -3.38
N SER A 62 10.17 11.44 -3.36
CA SER A 62 10.30 10.24 -2.53
C SER A 62 10.36 10.57 -1.03
N LEU A 63 11.15 11.59 -0.64
CA LEU A 63 11.26 12.02 0.75
C LEU A 63 9.93 12.51 1.33
N ASN A 64 9.23 13.38 0.60
CA ASN A 64 7.93 13.89 1.03
C ASN A 64 6.92 12.75 1.19
N ALA A 65 6.93 11.77 0.26
CA ALA A 65 6.06 10.61 0.32
C ALA A 65 6.34 9.73 1.55
N SER A 66 7.61 9.42 1.84
CA SER A 66 7.98 8.67 3.04
C SER A 66 7.56 9.40 4.31
N LEU A 67 7.88 10.69 4.42
CA LEU A 67 7.53 11.49 5.61
C LEU A 67 6.01 11.59 5.83
N MET A 68 5.22 11.68 4.75
CA MET A 68 3.76 11.64 4.84
C MET A 68 3.24 10.26 5.26
N GLY A 69 3.93 9.17 4.91
CA GLY A 69 3.55 7.81 5.30
C GLY A 69 3.78 7.53 6.78
N ILE A 70 4.80 8.12 7.41
CA ILE A 70 5.21 7.79 8.79
C ILE A 70 4.08 7.84 9.83
N PRO A 71 3.29 8.93 9.94
CA PRO A 71 2.29 9.05 10.99
C PRO A 71 0.98 8.30 10.66
N ILE A 72 0.85 7.72 9.47
CA ILE A 72 -0.44 7.21 8.98
C ILE A 72 -0.62 5.75 9.44
N PRO A 73 -1.66 5.42 10.23
CA PRO A 73 -1.94 4.06 10.70
C PRO A 73 -2.66 3.25 9.60
N LEU A 74 -2.06 3.15 8.41
CA LEU A 74 -2.53 2.28 7.35
C LEU A 74 -1.65 1.03 7.34
N CYS A 75 -2.27 -0.13 7.53
CA CYS A 75 -1.58 -1.40 7.35
C CYS A 75 -1.35 -1.70 5.86
N SER A 76 -0.67 -2.81 5.58
CA SER A 76 -0.31 -3.24 4.22
C SER A 76 -1.51 -3.44 3.28
N CYS A 77 -2.70 -3.78 3.78
CA CYS A 77 -3.92 -3.83 2.97
C CYS A 77 -4.47 -2.43 2.64
N GLY A 78 -4.47 -1.51 3.60
CA GLY A 78 -5.04 -0.17 3.44
C GLY A 78 -4.14 0.82 2.70
N VAL A 79 -2.82 0.62 2.73
CA VAL A 79 -1.86 1.51 2.06
C VAL A 79 -1.92 1.39 0.54
N VAL A 80 -2.21 0.21 -0.01
CA VAL A 80 -2.28 -0.04 -1.46
C VAL A 80 -3.27 0.88 -2.18
N PRO A 81 -4.57 0.92 -1.82
CA PRO A 81 -5.51 1.79 -2.50
C PRO A 81 -5.17 3.28 -2.32
N THR A 82 -4.67 3.66 -1.15
CA THR A 82 -4.24 5.03 -0.89
C THR A 82 -3.07 5.44 -1.79
N ALA A 83 -2.05 4.58 -1.90
CA ALA A 83 -0.88 4.80 -2.74
C ALA A 83 -1.24 4.86 -4.23
N LEU A 84 -2.15 3.99 -4.69
CA LEU A 84 -2.67 4.00 -6.06
C LEU A 84 -3.48 5.28 -6.34
N SER A 85 -4.24 5.78 -5.37
CA SER A 85 -4.94 7.05 -5.52
C SER A 85 -3.97 8.23 -5.68
N LEU A 86 -2.89 8.26 -4.89
CA LEU A 86 -1.82 9.26 -5.05
C LEU A 86 -1.16 9.18 -6.43
N GLN A 87 -0.89 7.96 -6.90
CA GLN A 87 -0.29 7.73 -8.22
C GLN A 87 -1.21 8.21 -9.36
N LYS A 88 -2.50 7.89 -9.30
CA LYS A 88 -3.49 8.30 -10.31
C LYS A 88 -3.61 9.82 -10.45
N ARG A 89 -3.28 10.57 -9.39
CA ARG A 89 -3.30 12.04 -9.36
C ARG A 89 -1.95 12.68 -9.63
N GLY A 90 -0.99 11.91 -10.15
CA GLY A 90 0.28 12.43 -10.64
C GLY A 90 1.45 12.36 -9.66
N ALA A 91 1.36 11.60 -8.56
CA ALA A 91 2.56 11.24 -7.81
C ALA A 91 3.50 10.37 -8.67
N THR A 92 4.82 10.57 -8.52
CA THR A 92 5.80 9.73 -9.22
C THR A 92 5.73 8.28 -8.74
N LYS A 93 6.13 7.32 -9.58
CA LYS A 93 6.23 5.91 -9.17
C LYS A 93 7.12 5.75 -7.94
N GLY A 94 8.23 6.49 -7.86
CA GLY A 94 9.12 6.46 -6.71
C GLY A 94 8.46 7.00 -5.43
N ALA A 95 7.68 8.08 -5.51
CA ALA A 95 6.87 8.55 -4.37
C ALA A 95 5.87 7.48 -3.92
N THR A 96 5.17 6.85 -4.86
CA THR A 96 4.23 5.78 -4.55
C THR A 96 4.91 4.59 -3.84
N LEU A 97 6.07 4.13 -4.33
CA LEU A 97 6.83 3.06 -3.68
C LEU A 97 7.34 3.48 -2.29
N SER A 98 7.82 4.72 -2.14
CA SER A 98 8.30 5.25 -0.86
C SER A 98 7.20 5.28 0.20
N PHE A 99 5.99 5.69 -0.20
CA PHE A 99 4.80 5.70 0.64
C PHE A 99 4.35 4.27 1.00
N LEU A 100 4.35 3.35 0.03
CA LEU A 100 3.99 1.94 0.23
C LEU A 100 4.90 1.23 1.24
N ILE A 101 6.20 1.55 1.26
CA ILE A 101 7.17 0.95 2.19
C ILE A 101 7.06 1.58 3.58
N SER A 102 7.02 2.91 3.66
CA SER A 102 7.12 3.61 4.95
C SER A 102 5.88 3.40 5.82
N THR A 103 4.69 3.50 5.23
CA THR A 103 3.44 3.58 5.98
C THR A 103 3.13 2.36 6.85
N PRO A 104 3.16 1.10 6.33
CA PRO A 104 2.83 -0.07 7.15
C PRO A 104 3.89 -0.43 8.20
N GLU A 105 5.11 0.09 8.06
CA GLU A 105 6.27 -0.26 8.91
C GLU A 105 6.50 0.72 10.05
N THR A 106 6.26 2.01 9.82
CA THR A 106 6.49 3.06 10.82
C THR A 106 5.21 3.57 11.46
N GLY A 107 4.09 2.87 11.24
CA GLY A 107 2.81 3.20 11.84
C GLY A 107 2.91 3.30 13.36
N VAL A 108 2.15 4.24 13.94
CA VAL A 108 2.13 4.49 15.39
C VAL A 108 1.75 3.26 16.19
N ASP A 109 0.92 2.39 15.63
CA ASP A 109 0.52 1.09 16.17
C ASP A 109 1.69 0.10 16.20
N SER A 110 2.40 -0.05 15.08
CA SER A 110 3.53 -0.99 15.00
C SER A 110 4.70 -0.56 15.89
N ILE A 111 5.00 0.74 15.96
CA ILE A 111 6.07 1.25 16.84
C ILE A 111 5.71 1.04 18.31
N SER A 112 4.45 1.27 18.69
CA SER A 112 3.99 1.05 20.07
C SER A 112 4.11 -0.43 20.49
N ILE A 113 3.76 -1.35 19.59
CA ILE A 113 3.90 -2.79 19.84
C ILE A 113 5.36 -3.23 19.85
N THR A 114 6.18 -2.68 18.94
CA THR A 114 7.63 -2.93 18.92
C THR A 114 8.26 -2.48 20.24
N TYR A 115 7.88 -1.32 20.77
CA TYR A 115 8.37 -0.83 22.06
C TYR A 115 7.92 -1.70 23.24
N ALA A 116 6.72 -2.27 23.17
CA ALA A 116 6.18 -3.10 24.25
C ALA A 116 6.79 -4.52 24.27
N LEU A 117 7.09 -5.10 23.10
CA LEU A 117 7.49 -6.50 22.97
C LEU A 117 8.98 -6.70 22.68
N LEU A 118 9.64 -5.69 22.11
CA LEU A 118 11.04 -5.71 21.71
C LEU A 118 11.80 -4.55 22.37
N ASP A 119 13.12 -4.56 22.27
CA ASP A 119 13.96 -3.54 22.88
C ASP A 119 13.76 -2.12 22.29
N PRO A 120 14.10 -1.07 23.08
CA PRO A 120 14.17 0.30 22.59
C PRO A 120 15.10 0.49 21.38
N ILE A 121 16.18 -0.31 21.29
CA ILE A 121 17.12 -0.27 20.15
C ILE A 121 16.37 -0.62 18.86
N MET A 122 15.61 -1.72 18.86
CA MET A 122 14.79 -2.15 17.72
C MET A 122 13.70 -1.13 17.39
N THR A 123 13.09 -0.52 18.41
CA THR A 123 12.00 0.47 18.27
C THR A 123 12.45 1.70 17.51
N VAL A 124 13.67 2.18 17.75
CA VAL A 124 14.24 3.34 17.04
C VAL A 124 14.85 2.93 15.70
N PHE A 125 15.52 1.78 15.65
CA PHE A 125 16.18 1.30 14.45
C PHE A 125 15.19 1.01 13.32
N ARG A 126 14.02 0.43 13.65
CA ARG A 126 12.98 0.08 12.68
C ARG A 126 12.52 1.27 11.82
N PRO A 127 12.01 2.39 12.36
CA PRO A 127 11.59 3.53 11.55
C PRO A 127 12.73 4.18 10.77
N LEU A 128 13.96 4.21 11.32
CA LEU A 128 15.12 4.75 10.62
C LEU A 128 15.50 3.90 9.39
N ALA A 129 15.63 2.58 9.58
CA ALA A 129 15.94 1.65 8.51
C ALA A 129 14.84 1.61 7.44
N THR A 130 13.57 1.66 7.86
CA THR A 130 12.44 1.77 6.92
C THR A 130 12.50 3.06 6.12
N LEU A 131 12.74 4.21 6.75
CA LEU A 131 12.84 5.49 6.06
C LEU A 131 13.93 5.45 4.99
N ILE A 132 15.11 4.92 5.33
CA ILE A 132 16.22 4.79 4.37
C ILE A 132 15.86 3.80 3.25
N THR A 133 15.20 2.69 3.56
CA THR A 133 14.76 1.69 2.56
C THR A 133 13.73 2.28 1.60
N ALA A 134 12.75 3.02 2.13
CA ALA A 134 11.72 3.70 1.36
C ALA A 134 12.32 4.76 0.42
N LEU A 135 13.24 5.59 0.94
CA LEU A 135 13.99 6.56 0.14
C LEU A 135 14.82 5.88 -0.95
N SER A 136 15.52 4.81 -0.61
CA SER A 136 16.35 4.08 -1.56
C SER A 136 15.51 3.52 -2.70
N ALA A 137 14.35 2.92 -2.40
CA ALA A 137 13.44 2.37 -3.40
C ALA A 137 12.83 3.46 -4.28
N GLY A 138 12.39 4.58 -3.68
CA GLY A 138 11.80 5.69 -4.41
C GLY A 138 12.79 6.42 -5.31
N ILE A 139 13.98 6.71 -4.80
CA ILE A 139 15.06 7.35 -5.56
C ILE A 139 15.51 6.41 -6.69
N ALA A 140 15.75 5.13 -6.39
CA ALA A 140 16.13 4.17 -7.41
C ALA A 140 15.07 4.09 -8.52
N GLU A 141 13.77 4.04 -8.20
CA GLU A 141 12.71 4.03 -9.21
C GLU A 141 12.67 5.33 -10.03
N ASN A 142 12.79 6.50 -9.40
CA ASN A 142 12.75 7.79 -10.09
C ASN A 142 13.97 8.05 -10.99
N PHE A 143 15.10 7.40 -10.71
CA PHE A 143 16.30 7.50 -11.55
C PHE A 143 16.35 6.45 -12.65
N LEU A 144 15.95 5.22 -12.36
CA LEU A 144 16.03 4.10 -13.29
C LEU A 144 14.78 4.02 -14.19
N GLY A 145 13.62 4.43 -13.70
CA GLY A 145 12.37 4.44 -14.44
C GLY A 145 12.42 5.40 -15.64
N LYS A 146 12.39 4.85 -16.86
CA LYS A 146 12.07 5.65 -18.05
C LYS A 146 10.57 5.92 -18.04
N GLU A 147 10.22 7.18 -17.88
CA GLU A 147 8.87 7.70 -17.77
C GLU A 147 8.10 7.52 -19.09
N LYS A 148 7.32 6.43 -19.21
CA LYS A 148 6.23 6.38 -20.21
C LYS A 148 4.97 6.86 -19.51
N ARG A 149 4.66 8.14 -19.69
CA ARG A 149 3.51 8.83 -19.12
C ARG A 149 2.23 8.36 -19.79
N THR A 150 1.48 7.48 -19.13
CA THR A 150 0.09 7.16 -19.45
C THR A 150 -0.81 7.74 -18.37
N VAL A 151 -0.80 9.06 -18.19
CA VAL A 151 -1.84 9.75 -17.43
C VAL A 151 -2.49 10.73 -18.39
N ALA A 152 -3.62 10.27 -18.90
CA ALA A 152 -4.71 10.95 -19.55
C ALA A 152 -4.75 12.49 -19.36
N LEU A 153 -3.97 13.20 -20.16
CA LEU A 153 -4.33 14.51 -20.70
C LEU A 153 -5.14 14.28 -22.00
N ASN A 154 -6.21 13.47 -21.93
CA ASN A 154 -7.14 13.24 -23.03
C ASN A 154 -8.58 13.22 -22.48
N LYS A 155 -8.96 14.30 -21.78
CA LYS A 155 -10.38 14.60 -21.54
C LYS A 155 -10.79 16.03 -21.92
N THR A 156 -9.92 16.77 -22.61
CA THR A 156 -10.22 18.14 -23.08
C THR A 156 -10.07 18.33 -24.59
N ALA A 157 -9.92 17.26 -25.37
CA ALA A 157 -9.61 17.39 -26.80
C ALA A 157 -10.39 16.44 -27.73
N GLU A 158 -11.63 16.07 -27.41
CA GLU A 158 -12.54 15.47 -28.41
C GLU A 158 -13.97 15.98 -28.23
N ASN A 159 -14.22 17.19 -28.73
CA ASN A 159 -15.48 17.45 -29.43
C ASN A 159 -15.25 18.55 -30.49
N LYS A 160 -14.52 18.19 -31.56
CA LYS A 160 -14.60 18.95 -32.81
C LYS A 160 -15.90 18.56 -33.50
N ILE A 161 -16.95 19.34 -33.29
CA ILE A 161 -18.16 19.27 -34.11
C ILE A 161 -17.89 20.13 -35.36
N PRO A 162 -18.09 19.61 -36.58
CA PRO A 162 -17.81 20.34 -37.82
C PRO A 162 -18.85 21.43 -38.03
N LEU A 163 -18.36 22.64 -38.33
CA LEU A 163 -19.15 23.80 -38.69
C LEU A 163 -19.70 23.59 -40.13
N ASN A 164 -20.98 23.22 -40.26
CA ASN A 164 -21.69 23.35 -41.53
C ASN A 164 -22.62 24.56 -41.45
N ASN A 165 -22.52 25.37 -42.49
CA ASN A 165 -23.22 26.62 -42.71
C ASN A 165 -24.73 26.44 -42.86
N ASN A 166 -25.42 27.56 -42.61
CA ASN A 166 -26.65 28.05 -43.24
C ASN A 166 -27.94 28.06 -42.40
N LEU A 167 -28.54 29.27 -42.42
CA LEU A 167 -29.97 29.62 -42.26
C LEU A 167 -30.45 29.80 -40.79
N LEU A 168 -31.03 30.92 -40.34
CA LEU A 168 -31.69 32.04 -41.01
C LEU A 168 -31.50 33.36 -40.23
N MET A 169 -31.38 34.40 -41.05
CA MET A 169 -31.58 35.84 -40.84
C MET A 169 -32.52 36.29 -39.70
N THR A 170 -32.12 37.35 -38.98
CA THR A 170 -32.81 38.65 -38.95
C THR A 170 -31.95 39.70 -38.22
N GLN A 171 -31.45 40.67 -38.98
CA GLN A 171 -31.00 42.01 -38.53
C GLN A 171 -32.06 43.00 -39.04
N PRO A 172 -32.33 44.16 -38.38
CA PRO A 172 -31.33 45.20 -38.12
C PRO A 172 -31.53 45.95 -36.76
N THR A 173 -30.51 46.52 -36.13
CA THR A 173 -29.99 47.86 -36.46
C THR A 173 -28.86 48.25 -35.49
N ALA A 174 -27.89 48.97 -36.05
CA ALA A 174 -27.10 50.05 -35.46
C ALA A 174 -26.11 49.77 -34.31
N ALA A 175 -24.83 49.83 -34.71
CA ALA A 175 -23.73 50.56 -34.07
C ALA A 175 -23.29 50.16 -32.66
N CYS A 176 -22.13 49.52 -32.62
CA CYS A 176 -21.25 49.36 -31.47
C CYS A 176 -20.75 50.72 -30.95
N GLU A 177 -20.66 50.89 -29.63
CA GLU A 177 -19.38 51.04 -28.91
C GLU A 177 -19.62 51.11 -27.39
N ASP A 178 -19.39 49.96 -26.77
CA ASP A 178 -18.70 49.70 -25.50
C ASP A 178 -19.05 50.51 -24.25
N SER A 179 -20.17 50.13 -23.65
CA SER A 179 -20.37 50.22 -22.20
C SER A 179 -20.57 48.83 -21.59
N SER A 180 -19.62 48.42 -20.75
CA SER A 180 -19.81 47.48 -19.63
C SER A 180 -20.53 46.16 -19.92
N CYS A 181 -19.88 45.24 -20.63
CA CYS A 181 -20.28 43.83 -20.61
C CYS A 181 -19.40 43.07 -19.62
N SER A 182 -19.93 42.95 -18.39
CA SER A 182 -19.42 42.05 -17.37
C SER A 182 -19.44 40.63 -17.93
N CYS A 183 -18.27 40.14 -18.35
CA CYS A 183 -18.10 38.74 -18.74
C CYS A 183 -18.23 37.90 -17.47
N HIS A 184 -19.45 37.44 -17.19
CA HIS A 184 -19.65 36.34 -16.26
C HIS A 184 -19.14 35.07 -16.95
N VAL A 185 -17.84 34.82 -16.80
CA VAL A 185 -17.29 33.48 -16.96
C VAL A 185 -17.96 32.66 -15.86
N PRO A 186 -18.71 31.58 -16.14
CA PRO A 186 -19.11 30.66 -15.10
C PRO A 186 -17.81 29.98 -14.64
N SER A 187 -17.14 30.58 -13.66
CA SER A 187 -16.28 29.82 -12.77
C SER A 187 -17.22 28.85 -12.09
N ASP A 188 -17.22 27.60 -12.53
CA ASP A 188 -17.88 26.50 -11.82
C ASP A 188 -17.06 26.19 -10.55
N ASN A 189 -16.92 27.22 -9.70
CA ASN A 189 -16.87 27.09 -8.26
C ASN A 189 -18.34 27.02 -7.80
N THR A 190 -19.12 26.08 -8.32
CA THR A 190 -20.31 25.67 -7.59
C THR A 190 -19.75 25.17 -6.27
N GLU A 191 -20.01 25.91 -5.18
CA GLU A 191 -19.75 25.45 -3.82
C GLU A 191 -20.58 24.19 -3.63
N LEU A 192 -20.06 23.05 -4.08
CA LEU A 192 -20.64 21.75 -3.88
C LEU A 192 -20.88 21.64 -2.38
N SER A 193 -22.15 21.49 -2.01
CA SER A 193 -22.55 21.26 -0.63
C SER A 193 -21.64 20.17 -0.06
N GLY A 194 -21.15 20.32 1.18
CA GLY A 194 -20.17 19.38 1.76
C GLY A 194 -20.58 17.91 1.60
N SER A 195 -21.88 17.63 1.61
CA SER A 195 -22.48 16.31 1.34
C SER A 195 -22.26 15.79 -0.09
N GLN A 196 -22.29 16.66 -1.10
CA GLN A 196 -22.02 16.30 -2.49
C GLN A 196 -20.55 15.96 -2.71
N ARG A 197 -19.63 16.75 -2.13
CA ARG A 197 -18.19 16.45 -2.16
C ARG A 197 -17.89 15.12 -1.47
N LEU A 198 -18.49 14.89 -0.31
CA LEU A 198 -18.34 13.61 0.40
C LEU A 198 -18.88 12.43 -0.42
N LYS A 199 -20.05 12.57 -1.05
CA LYS A 199 -20.63 11.54 -1.91
C LYS A 199 -19.73 11.22 -3.10
N GLU A 200 -19.10 12.23 -3.69
CA GLU A 200 -18.17 12.06 -4.80
C GLU A 200 -16.91 11.29 -4.39
N GLY A 201 -16.26 11.67 -3.28
CA GLY A 201 -15.09 10.95 -2.79
C GLY A 201 -15.40 9.52 -2.35
N MET A 202 -16.57 9.27 -1.75
CA MET A 202 -17.00 7.90 -1.40
C MET A 202 -17.31 7.07 -2.65
N LYS A 203 -17.91 7.67 -3.68
CA LYS A 203 -18.13 7.00 -4.97
C LYS A 203 -16.79 6.66 -5.64
N TYR A 204 -15.85 7.60 -5.67
CA TYR A 204 -14.50 7.35 -6.17
C TYR A 204 -13.84 6.19 -5.42
N ALA A 205 -13.87 6.19 -4.09
CA ALA A 205 -13.24 5.17 -3.26
C ALA A 205 -13.82 3.75 -3.47
N TYR A 206 -15.15 3.60 -3.34
CA TYR A 206 -15.80 2.29 -3.27
C TYR A 206 -16.31 1.77 -4.61
N VAL A 207 -16.42 2.62 -5.63
CA VAL A 207 -16.89 2.20 -6.95
C VAL A 207 -15.74 2.19 -7.95
N GLU A 208 -15.05 3.30 -8.13
CA GLU A 208 -14.01 3.43 -9.15
C GLU A 208 -12.71 2.75 -8.71
N LEU A 209 -12.16 3.17 -7.56
CA LEU A 209 -10.89 2.65 -7.05
C LEU A 209 -10.99 1.18 -6.65
N LEU A 210 -12.01 0.81 -5.87
CA LEU A 210 -12.26 -0.59 -5.52
C LEU A 210 -12.54 -1.45 -6.77
N GLY A 211 -13.29 -0.91 -7.75
CA GLY A 211 -13.55 -1.60 -9.01
C GLY A 211 -12.26 -1.97 -9.74
N ASP A 212 -11.37 -1.00 -9.92
CA ASP A 212 -10.11 -1.18 -10.67
C ASP A 212 -9.17 -2.22 -10.07
N ILE A 213 -9.20 -2.39 -8.75
CA ILE A 213 -8.29 -3.31 -8.03
C ILE A 213 -8.95 -4.66 -7.70
N SER A 214 -10.28 -4.74 -7.63
CA SER A 214 -11.04 -5.87 -7.07
C SER A 214 -10.58 -7.24 -7.60
N LYS A 215 -10.47 -7.37 -8.93
CA LYS A 215 -10.00 -8.60 -9.61
C LYS A 215 -8.59 -9.03 -9.13
N TRP A 216 -7.68 -8.06 -9.06
CA TRP A 216 -6.28 -8.30 -8.66
C TRP A 216 -6.15 -8.55 -7.16
N LEU A 217 -7.02 -7.93 -6.37
CA LEU A 217 -7.07 -8.12 -4.92
C LEU A 217 -7.48 -9.56 -4.61
N VAL A 218 -8.57 -10.05 -5.22
CA VAL A 218 -9.01 -11.44 -5.07
C VAL A 218 -7.92 -12.41 -5.48
N PHE A 219 -7.28 -12.18 -6.64
CA PHE A 219 -6.17 -13.01 -7.10
C PHE A 219 -5.00 -13.03 -6.10
N GLY A 220 -4.63 -11.86 -5.56
CA GLY A 220 -3.60 -11.73 -4.54
C GLY A 220 -3.94 -12.46 -3.23
N ILE A 221 -5.19 -12.39 -2.78
CA ILE A 221 -5.69 -13.07 -1.58
C ILE A 221 -5.65 -14.59 -1.74
N VAL A 222 -6.06 -15.10 -2.90
CA VAL A 222 -6.00 -16.55 -3.18
C VAL A 222 -4.56 -17.05 -3.18
N ILE A 223 -3.64 -16.31 -3.82
CA ILE A 223 -2.20 -16.65 -3.77
C ILE A 223 -1.69 -16.60 -2.33
N ALA A 224 -2.05 -15.57 -1.56
CA ALA A 224 -1.68 -15.48 -0.16
C ALA A 224 -2.20 -16.68 0.65
N GLY A 225 -3.44 -17.11 0.44
CA GLY A 225 -4.01 -18.29 1.12
C GLY A 225 -3.31 -19.60 0.74
N ILE A 226 -2.92 -19.77 -0.54
CA ILE A 226 -2.10 -20.92 -0.98
C ILE A 226 -0.76 -20.93 -0.25
N ILE A 227 -0.09 -19.79 -0.21
CA ILE A 227 1.23 -19.64 0.42
C ILE A 227 1.12 -19.86 1.93
N SER A 228 0.17 -19.23 2.60
CA SER A 228 -0.03 -19.39 4.04
C SER A 228 -0.37 -20.84 4.42
N TYR A 229 -1.15 -21.55 3.60
CA TYR A 229 -1.41 -22.98 3.79
C TYR A 229 -0.16 -23.84 3.55
N ALA A 230 0.68 -23.46 2.57
CA ALA A 230 1.84 -24.24 2.14
C ALA A 230 3.11 -24.01 2.96
N VAL A 231 3.20 -22.96 3.78
CA VAL A 231 4.38 -22.64 4.60
C VAL A 231 4.21 -23.20 6.01
N PRO A 232 4.80 -24.37 6.35
CA PRO A 232 4.72 -24.89 7.70
C PRO A 232 5.60 -24.08 8.65
N TYR A 233 5.06 -23.74 9.82
CA TYR A 233 5.79 -23.04 10.89
C TYR A 233 7.10 -23.76 11.33
N GLU A 234 7.25 -25.05 11.00
CA GLU A 234 8.44 -25.85 11.30
C GLU A 234 9.70 -25.44 10.51
N VAL A 235 9.57 -24.86 9.31
CA VAL A 235 10.75 -24.42 8.55
C VAL A 235 11.51 -23.33 9.29
N VAL A 236 10.78 -22.50 10.05
CA VAL A 236 11.38 -21.43 10.85
C VAL A 236 12.15 -21.99 12.04
N HIS A 237 11.70 -23.11 12.61
CA HIS A 237 12.33 -23.76 13.76
C HIS A 237 13.67 -24.44 13.45
N THR A 238 13.84 -24.97 12.23
CA THR A 238 15.07 -25.68 11.81
C THR A 238 16.21 -24.71 11.44
N TYR A 239 15.89 -23.45 11.12
CA TYR A 239 16.86 -22.41 10.74
C TYR A 239 16.95 -21.25 11.76
N LEU A 240 16.60 -21.52 13.02
CA LEU A 240 16.80 -20.59 14.14
C LEU A 240 18.29 -20.42 14.41
N GLY A 241 18.85 -19.31 13.98
CA GLY A 241 20.25 -18.98 14.15
C GLY A 241 20.56 -17.55 13.71
N GLY A 242 21.77 -17.10 14.00
CA GLY A 242 22.31 -15.87 13.47
C GLY A 242 23.04 -16.10 12.14
N GLY A 243 23.21 -15.01 11.38
CA GLY A 243 24.00 -15.01 10.15
C GLY A 243 23.18 -14.94 8.87
N ILE A 244 23.89 -14.81 7.75
CA ILE A 244 23.30 -14.44 6.46
C ILE A 244 22.30 -15.48 5.92
N LEU A 245 22.51 -16.77 6.21
CA LEU A 245 21.63 -17.84 5.72
C LEU A 245 20.26 -17.77 6.38
N SER A 246 20.21 -17.59 7.71
CA SER A 246 18.94 -17.40 8.43
C SER A 246 18.23 -16.12 7.98
N MET A 247 18.95 -15.03 7.73
CA MET A 247 18.39 -13.82 7.14
C MET A 247 17.78 -14.06 5.75
N LEU A 248 18.45 -14.81 4.87
CA LEU A 248 17.94 -15.14 3.54
C LEU A 248 16.70 -16.04 3.59
N VAL A 249 16.66 -17.01 4.50
CA VAL A 249 15.49 -17.87 4.71
C VAL A 249 14.31 -17.03 5.21
N MET A 250 14.53 -16.18 6.21
CA MET A 250 13.49 -15.30 6.75
C MET A 250 13.01 -14.26 5.75
N LEU A 251 13.89 -13.76 4.88
CA LEU A 251 13.52 -12.90 3.76
C LEU A 251 12.64 -13.65 2.75
N LEU A 252 13.05 -14.85 2.35
CA LEU A 252 12.33 -15.66 1.37
C LEU A 252 10.95 -16.08 1.87
N VAL A 253 10.83 -16.36 3.17
CA VAL A 253 9.56 -16.67 3.83
C VAL A 253 8.73 -15.41 4.06
N GLY A 254 9.35 -14.31 4.47
CA GLY A 254 8.68 -13.05 4.76
C GLY A 254 8.06 -12.38 3.52
N ILE A 255 8.76 -12.37 2.37
CA ILE A 255 8.29 -11.70 1.14
C ILE A 255 6.90 -12.16 0.65
N PRO A 256 6.63 -13.47 0.57
CA PRO A 256 5.34 -13.95 0.10
C PRO A 256 4.28 -14.02 1.20
N LEU A 257 4.69 -14.12 2.47
CA LEU A 257 3.77 -14.26 3.59
C LEU A 257 2.97 -12.98 3.83
N TYR A 258 1.67 -13.17 4.05
CA TYR A 258 0.76 -12.07 4.34
C TYR A 258 0.68 -11.84 5.84
N ILE A 259 1.54 -10.97 6.39
CA ILE A 259 1.54 -10.64 7.81
C ILE A 259 1.72 -9.13 7.98
N CYS A 260 0.79 -8.47 8.68
CA CYS A 260 0.91 -7.05 8.98
C CYS A 260 1.98 -6.79 10.04
N ALA A 261 2.49 -5.55 10.13
CA ALA A 261 3.55 -5.19 11.07
C ALA A 261 3.18 -5.47 12.53
N THR A 262 1.91 -5.28 12.88
CA THR A 262 1.33 -5.56 14.19
C THR A 262 1.37 -7.05 14.53
N ALA A 263 1.08 -7.93 13.57
CA ALA A 263 1.10 -9.38 13.77
C ALA A 263 2.52 -9.98 13.67
N SER A 264 3.39 -9.40 12.84
CA SER A 264 4.77 -9.89 12.67
C SER A 264 5.66 -9.58 13.89
N THR A 265 5.32 -8.54 14.67
CA THR A 265 6.11 -8.12 15.84
C THR A 265 6.09 -9.13 17.00
N PRO A 266 4.93 -9.63 17.49
CA PRO A 266 4.90 -10.73 18.45
C PRO A 266 5.56 -12.00 17.93
N LEU A 267 5.42 -12.29 16.64
CA LEU A 267 6.03 -13.47 16.02
C LEU A 267 7.56 -13.36 16.04
N ALA A 268 8.11 -12.19 15.70
CA ALA A 268 9.53 -11.91 15.79
C ALA A 268 10.04 -11.98 17.24
N ALA A 269 9.29 -11.43 18.22
CA ALA A 269 9.62 -11.54 19.63
C ALA A 269 9.67 -13.01 20.09
N ALA A 270 8.72 -13.83 19.66
CA ALA A 270 8.70 -15.26 19.96
C ALA A 270 9.88 -16.01 19.32
N PHE A 271 10.33 -15.62 18.12
CA PHE A 271 11.52 -16.20 17.50
C PHE A 271 12.81 -15.78 18.19
N ILE A 272 12.93 -14.52 18.61
CA ILE A 272 14.08 -14.03 19.41
C ILE A 272 14.15 -14.78 20.74
N ALA A 273 13.01 -14.95 21.43
CA ALA A 273 12.92 -15.75 22.66
C ALA A 273 13.34 -17.23 22.46
N LYS A 274 13.21 -17.75 21.23
CA LYS A 274 13.65 -19.10 20.84
C LYS A 274 15.10 -19.14 20.32
N GLY A 275 15.84 -18.03 20.36
CA GLY A 275 17.26 -17.96 20.00
C GLY A 275 17.56 -17.41 18.59
N MET A 276 16.59 -16.81 17.90
CA MET A 276 16.85 -16.09 16.64
C MET A 276 17.60 -14.79 16.89
N SER A 277 18.63 -14.49 16.08
CA SER A 277 19.34 -13.21 16.17
C SER A 277 18.42 -12.02 15.89
N PRO A 278 18.57 -10.86 16.58
CA PRO A 278 17.73 -9.67 16.36
C PRO A 278 17.73 -9.16 14.91
N GLY A 279 18.88 -9.23 14.21
CA GLY A 279 19.00 -8.83 12.81
C GLY A 279 18.19 -9.70 11.86
N THR A 280 18.20 -11.02 12.07
CA THR A 280 17.36 -11.97 11.30
C THR A 280 15.87 -11.72 11.54
N ALA A 281 15.46 -11.48 12.79
CA ALA A 281 14.09 -11.10 13.11
C ALA A 281 13.71 -9.76 12.44
N PHE A 282 14.64 -8.80 12.41
CA PHE A 282 14.44 -7.51 11.75
C PHE A 282 14.24 -7.63 10.23
N VAL A 283 14.99 -8.52 9.56
CA VAL A 283 14.80 -8.79 8.12
C VAL A 283 13.36 -9.25 7.85
N PHE A 284 12.83 -10.14 8.68
CA PHE A 284 11.44 -10.56 8.60
C PHE A 284 10.47 -9.41 8.87
N LEU A 285 10.74 -8.61 9.91
CA LEU A 285 9.90 -7.46 10.29
C LEU A 285 9.85 -6.36 9.25
N LEU A 286 10.92 -6.17 8.46
CA LEU A 286 10.98 -5.15 7.41
C LEU A 286 10.45 -5.66 6.06
N ALA A 287 10.65 -6.95 5.75
CA ALA A 287 10.21 -7.51 4.49
C ALA A 287 8.73 -7.90 4.50
N GLY A 288 8.23 -8.51 5.58
CA GLY A 288 6.87 -9.06 5.65
C GLY A 288 5.75 -8.01 5.54
N PRO A 289 5.73 -6.96 6.36
CA PRO A 289 4.68 -5.94 6.26
C PRO A 289 4.81 -5.07 5.01
N ALA A 290 6.04 -4.81 4.55
CA ALA A 290 6.28 -4.11 3.30
C ALA A 290 5.89 -4.93 2.06
N THR A 291 5.93 -6.26 2.09
CA THR A 291 5.73 -7.08 0.88
C THR A 291 4.82 -8.26 1.13
N ASN A 292 3.93 -8.55 0.18
CA ASN A 292 3.10 -9.75 0.21
C ASN A 292 2.58 -10.04 -1.19
N ALA A 293 2.03 -11.24 -1.41
CA ALA A 293 1.52 -11.64 -2.72
C ALA A 293 0.53 -10.62 -3.34
N ALA A 294 -0.36 -10.02 -2.54
CA ALA A 294 -1.34 -9.05 -3.01
C ALA A 294 -0.70 -7.73 -3.42
N THR A 295 0.16 -7.14 -2.59
CA THR A 295 0.88 -5.89 -2.88
C THR A 295 1.80 -6.04 -4.08
N ILE A 296 2.52 -7.16 -4.19
CA ILE A 296 3.40 -7.46 -5.34
C ILE A 296 2.60 -7.51 -6.64
N THR A 297 1.45 -8.18 -6.62
CA THR A 297 0.55 -8.27 -7.77
C THR A 297 0.05 -6.88 -8.18
N MET A 298 -0.38 -6.07 -7.21
CA MET A 298 -0.87 -4.71 -7.46
C MET A 298 0.22 -3.78 -8.01
N VAL A 299 1.39 -3.75 -7.38
CA VAL A 299 2.52 -2.94 -7.86
C VAL A 299 2.93 -3.37 -9.26
N THR A 300 2.99 -4.68 -9.53
CA THR A 300 3.31 -5.20 -10.86
C THR A 300 2.29 -4.74 -11.91
N LYS A 301 1.00 -4.71 -11.55
CA LYS A 301 -0.07 -4.34 -12.48
C LYS A 301 -0.16 -2.83 -12.73
N PHE A 302 -0.08 -2.02 -11.69
CA PHE A 302 -0.31 -0.57 -11.76
C PHE A 302 0.96 0.25 -11.97
N LEU A 303 2.09 -0.14 -11.39
CA LEU A 303 3.37 0.56 -11.55
C LEU A 303 4.22 -0.10 -12.63
N GLY A 304 4.06 -1.41 -12.84
CA GLY A 304 4.71 -2.20 -13.87
C GLY A 304 5.74 -3.18 -13.30
N LYS A 305 6.05 -4.23 -14.07
CA LYS A 305 6.98 -5.30 -13.66
C LYS A 305 8.36 -4.79 -13.26
N ARG A 306 8.88 -3.77 -13.94
CA ARG A 306 10.17 -3.16 -13.59
C ARG A 306 10.15 -2.57 -12.18
N SER A 307 9.14 -1.75 -11.89
CA SER A 307 8.98 -1.10 -10.60
C SER A 307 8.79 -2.13 -9.49
N ALA A 308 8.04 -3.22 -9.76
CA ALA A 308 7.88 -4.33 -8.82
C ALA A 308 9.20 -5.07 -8.52
N VAL A 309 10.02 -5.33 -9.54
CA VAL A 309 11.34 -5.95 -9.34
C VAL A 309 12.25 -5.03 -8.54
N LEU A 310 12.31 -3.74 -8.89
CA LEU A 310 13.14 -2.77 -8.18
C LEU A 310 12.69 -2.60 -6.72
N TYR A 311 11.38 -2.55 -6.49
CA TYR A 311 10.77 -2.57 -5.16
C TYR A 311 11.24 -3.76 -4.33
N LEU A 312 11.06 -4.99 -4.84
CA LEU A 312 11.43 -6.22 -4.15
C LEU A 312 12.94 -6.33 -3.92
N THR A 313 13.76 -6.03 -4.93
CA THR A 313 15.21 -6.09 -4.81
C THR A 313 15.73 -5.06 -3.81
N THR A 314 15.16 -3.85 -3.78
CA THR A 314 15.59 -2.83 -2.82
C THR A 314 15.25 -3.23 -1.39
N ILE A 315 14.04 -3.73 -1.15
CA ILE A 315 13.63 -4.22 0.18
C ILE A 315 14.52 -5.40 0.60
N ALA A 316 14.79 -6.35 -0.29
CA ALA A 316 15.68 -7.47 -0.05
C ALA A 316 17.10 -7.03 0.33
N VAL A 317 17.71 -6.15 -0.46
CA VAL A 317 19.08 -5.69 -0.20
C VAL A 317 19.17 -4.85 1.07
N CYS A 318 18.26 -3.88 1.24
CA CYS A 318 18.25 -3.03 2.42
C CYS A 318 17.97 -3.82 3.71
N SER A 319 17.01 -4.75 3.69
CA SER A 319 16.71 -5.58 4.86
C SER A 319 17.91 -6.41 5.29
N LEU A 320 18.63 -7.04 4.35
CA LEU A 320 19.86 -7.79 4.67
C LEU A 320 20.96 -6.89 5.22
N ILE A 321 21.19 -5.72 4.60
CA ILE A 321 22.20 -4.76 5.08
C ILE A 321 21.86 -4.29 6.50
N PHE A 322 20.63 -3.85 6.73
CA PHE A 322 20.21 -3.37 8.05
C PHE A 322 20.13 -4.48 9.09
N GLY A 323 19.76 -5.69 8.71
CA GLY A 323 19.83 -6.87 9.58
C GLY A 323 21.25 -7.15 10.05
N LEU A 324 22.23 -7.15 9.14
CA LEU A 324 23.64 -7.32 9.48
C LEU A 324 24.18 -6.17 10.35
N VAL A 325 23.81 -4.94 10.04
CA VAL A 325 24.16 -3.76 10.86
C VAL A 325 23.58 -3.91 12.26
N LEU A 326 22.34 -4.38 12.38
CA LEU A 326 21.69 -4.55 13.67
C LEU A 326 22.38 -5.65 14.50
N ASP A 327 22.66 -6.80 13.92
CA ASP A 327 23.43 -7.85 14.59
C ASP A 327 24.80 -7.33 15.05
N MET A 328 25.47 -6.52 14.22
CA MET A 328 26.74 -5.88 14.59
C MET A 328 26.57 -4.92 15.78
N ILE A 329 25.51 -4.13 15.82
CA ILE A 329 25.20 -3.23 16.94
C ILE A 329 25.00 -4.03 18.24
N TYR A 330 24.17 -5.07 18.20
CA TYR A 330 23.90 -5.93 19.36
C TYR A 330 25.17 -6.65 19.84
N PHE A 331 25.97 -7.20 18.91
CA PHE A 331 27.24 -7.83 19.22
C PHE A 331 28.25 -6.86 19.86
N ARG A 332 28.32 -5.61 19.37
CA ARG A 332 29.22 -4.57 19.91
C ARG A 332 28.80 -4.06 21.28
N LEU A 333 27.50 -3.97 21.54
CA LEU A 333 26.97 -3.53 22.83
C LEU A 333 27.01 -4.62 23.90
N GLY A 334 27.14 -5.90 23.50
CA GLY A 334 27.12 -7.04 24.43
C GLY A 334 25.78 -7.21 25.13
N VAL A 335 24.70 -6.67 24.55
CA VAL A 335 23.34 -6.70 25.10
C VAL A 335 22.61 -7.86 24.44
N GLU A 336 22.02 -8.74 25.26
CA GLU A 336 21.05 -9.72 24.77
C GLU A 336 19.72 -9.01 24.50
N ALA A 337 19.07 -9.32 23.38
CA ALA A 337 17.80 -8.69 23.06
C ALA A 337 16.72 -9.13 24.04
N ILE A 338 16.06 -8.17 24.69
CA ILE A 338 14.95 -8.44 25.60
C ILE A 338 13.69 -8.56 24.75
N SER A 339 13.11 -9.76 24.75
CA SER A 339 11.82 -10.01 24.11
C SER A 339 10.81 -10.42 25.17
N ILE A 340 9.76 -9.63 25.33
CA ILE A 340 8.60 -10.01 26.14
C ILE A 340 7.61 -10.68 25.20
N VAL A 341 7.36 -11.97 25.41
CA VAL A 341 6.33 -12.70 24.65
C VAL A 341 4.96 -12.28 25.16
N GLY A 342 4.43 -11.20 24.58
CA GLY A 342 3.06 -10.75 24.76
C GLY A 342 2.20 -11.12 23.56
N SER A 343 0.98 -11.57 23.82
CA SER A 343 -0.03 -11.71 22.76
C SER A 343 -0.47 -10.30 22.35
N ALA A 344 -0.23 -9.89 21.09
CA ALA A 344 -0.93 -8.73 20.56
C ALA A 344 -2.43 -9.05 20.58
N SER A 345 -3.18 -8.33 21.41
CA SER A 345 -4.64 -8.47 21.47
C SER A 345 -5.23 -8.16 20.10
N GLU A 346 -6.08 -9.04 19.57
CA GLU A 346 -6.91 -8.74 18.41
C GLU A 346 -7.64 -7.41 18.65
N ILE A 347 -7.24 -6.36 17.94
CA ILE A 347 -7.75 -5.00 18.13
C ILE A 347 -9.25 -4.93 17.78
N LEU A 348 -9.76 -5.87 16.97
CA LEU A 348 -11.14 -5.88 16.46
C LEU A 348 -11.85 -7.21 16.71
N PRO A 349 -13.07 -7.20 17.29
CA PRO A 349 -13.87 -8.41 17.50
C PRO A 349 -14.31 -9.04 16.17
N ALA A 350 -14.43 -10.37 16.15
CA ALA A 350 -14.75 -11.15 14.96
C ALA A 350 -16.03 -10.70 14.24
N GLN A 351 -17.05 -10.27 15.00
CA GLN A 351 -18.32 -9.79 14.45
C GLN A 351 -18.10 -8.56 13.55
N VAL A 352 -17.22 -7.64 13.95
CA VAL A 352 -16.93 -6.41 13.19
C VAL A 352 -16.21 -6.74 11.88
N LYS A 353 -15.25 -7.68 11.92
CA LYS A 353 -14.54 -8.17 10.72
C LYS A 353 -15.52 -8.71 9.68
N ILE A 354 -16.48 -9.54 10.12
CA ILE A 354 -17.50 -10.13 9.26
C ILE A 354 -18.40 -9.05 8.63
N VAL A 355 -18.80 -8.02 9.38
CA VAL A 355 -19.64 -6.93 8.85
C VAL A 355 -18.91 -6.20 7.71
N PHE A 356 -17.64 -5.82 7.88
CA PHE A 356 -16.87 -5.17 6.82
C PHE A 356 -16.69 -6.06 5.59
N ALA A 357 -16.46 -7.36 5.80
CA ALA A 357 -16.34 -8.32 4.71
C ALA A 357 -17.65 -8.45 3.92
N LEU A 358 -18.79 -8.55 4.62
CA LEU A 358 -20.12 -8.62 3.98
C LEU A 358 -20.47 -7.36 3.19
N ILE A 359 -19.95 -6.18 3.57
CA ILE A 359 -20.11 -4.94 2.81
C ILE A 359 -19.18 -4.92 1.58
N LEU A 360 -17.92 -5.34 1.73
CA LEU A 360 -16.93 -5.27 0.65
C LEU A 360 -17.20 -6.30 -0.46
N ILE A 361 -17.64 -7.51 -0.13
CA ILE A 361 -17.89 -8.58 -1.12
C ILE A 361 -18.83 -8.11 -2.26
N PRO A 362 -20.05 -7.61 -2.00
CA PRO A 362 -20.95 -7.19 -3.07
C PRO A 362 -20.39 -6.01 -3.87
N LEU A 363 -19.68 -5.08 -3.23
CA LEU A 363 -19.03 -3.96 -3.91
C LEU A 363 -17.89 -4.43 -4.83
N MET A 364 -17.09 -5.39 -4.38
CA MET A 364 -16.04 -6.01 -5.18
C MET A 364 -16.65 -6.78 -6.35
N ILE A 365 -17.69 -7.59 -6.12
CA ILE A 365 -18.41 -8.31 -7.17
C ILE A 365 -18.94 -7.32 -8.21
N TYR A 366 -19.60 -6.24 -7.78
CA TYR A 366 -20.09 -5.20 -8.67
C TYR A 366 -18.94 -4.57 -9.49
N GLY A 367 -17.81 -4.27 -8.86
CA GLY A 367 -16.61 -3.78 -9.54
C GLY A 367 -16.04 -4.74 -10.59
N ILE A 368 -16.03 -6.04 -10.28
CA ILE A 368 -15.54 -7.11 -11.16
C ILE A 368 -16.41 -7.27 -12.41
N TYR A 369 -17.73 -7.08 -12.30
CA TYR A 369 -18.66 -7.22 -13.43
C TYR A 369 -18.78 -5.96 -14.29
N LYS A 370 -18.53 -4.78 -13.71
CA LYS A 370 -18.68 -3.50 -14.41
C LYS A 370 -17.46 -3.15 -15.27
N HIS A 371 -16.27 -3.57 -14.85
CA HIS A 371 -14.99 -3.44 -15.55
C HIS A 371 -14.48 -4.82 -15.97
#